data_AF-A0A932VJ07-F1
#
_entry.id   AF-A0A932VJ07-F1
#
_cell.length_a   1.000
_cell.length_b   1.000
_cell.length_c   1.000
_cell.angle_alpha   90.00
_cell.angle_beta   90.00
_cell.angle_gamma   90.00
#
_symmetry.space_group_name_H-M   'P 1'
#
loop_
_entity.id
_entity.type
_entity.pdbx_description
1 polymer ?
#
loop_
_entity_poly.entity_id
_entity_poly.type
_entity_poly.pdbx_seq_one_letter_code
_entity_poly.pdbx_strand_id
1 'polypeptide(L)'
;MASICEVCWKKSHTGRQHTHHTGVAGGQWKKRAQTTWRSFKPNLHWVTLPFDGVLTRIHACTSCIKRVKFDLKEKTPLLAA
;
A
#
# COMPACT_ATOMS: atom_id res chain seq x y z
N MET A 1 16.77 0.93 -7.23
CA MET A 1 16.12 0.03 -6.24
C MET A 1 14.80 -0.48 -6.79
N ALA A 2 14.55 -1.77 -6.68
CA ALA A 2 13.25 -2.34 -7.02
C ALA A 2 12.19 -1.79 -6.04
N SER A 3 11.07 -1.28 -6.55
CA SER A 3 9.95 -0.76 -5.73
C SER A 3 9.13 -1.92 -5.16
N ILE A 4 9.81 -2.73 -4.33
CA ILE A 4 9.29 -3.94 -3.71
C ILE A 4 9.31 -3.73 -2.19
N CYS A 5 8.28 -4.22 -1.51
CA CYS A 5 8.25 -4.26 -0.06
C CYS A 5 9.13 -5.42 0.43
N GLU A 6 10.06 -5.16 1.35
CA GLU A 6 10.95 -6.20 1.91
C GLU A 6 10.20 -7.19 2.82
N VAL A 7 9.05 -6.80 3.37
CA VAL A 7 8.25 -7.64 4.30
C VAL A 7 7.25 -8.54 3.58
N CYS A 8 6.56 -8.04 2.55
CA CYS A 8 5.47 -8.78 1.88
C CYS A 8 5.65 -8.89 0.37
N TRP A 9 6.80 -8.47 -0.17
CA TRP A 9 7.16 -8.61 -1.58
C TRP A 9 6.19 -7.95 -2.57
N LYS A 10 5.33 -7.04 -2.09
CA LYS A 10 4.42 -6.26 -2.93
C LYS A 10 5.21 -5.45 -3.96
N LYS A 11 4.90 -5.67 -5.23
CA LYS A 11 5.48 -4.98 -6.39
C LYS A 11 4.46 -4.11 -7.08
N SER A 12 4.94 -3.23 -7.97
CA SER A 12 4.07 -2.49 -8.88
C SER A 12 3.29 -3.45 -9.78
N HIS A 13 2.00 -3.20 -9.96
CA HIS A 13 1.15 -3.94 -10.88
C HIS A 13 0.57 -3.01 -11.94
N THR A 14 0.37 -3.53 -13.13
CA THR A 14 -0.30 -2.81 -14.22
C THR A 14 -1.78 -3.14 -14.18
N GLY A 15 -2.63 -2.12 -14.24
CA GLY A 15 -4.07 -2.29 -14.31
C GLY A 15 -4.72 -1.28 -15.25
N ARG A 16 -6.01 -1.46 -15.49
CA ARG A 16 -6.82 -0.60 -16.35
C ARG A 16 -7.48 0.48 -15.51
N GLN A 17 -7.40 1.73 -15.95
CA GLN A 17 -8.16 2.83 -15.39
C GLN A 17 -9.30 3.21 -16.32
N HIS A 18 -10.48 3.38 -15.73
CA HIS A 18 -11.67 3.92 -16.36
C HIS A 18 -12.38 4.75 -15.29
N THR A 19 -12.80 5.96 -15.61
CA THR A 19 -13.55 6.82 -14.68
C THR A 19 -14.74 7.37 -15.43
N HIS A 20 -15.92 7.20 -14.84
CA HIS A 20 -17.17 7.76 -15.34
C HIS A 20 -17.62 8.84 -14.36
N HIS A 21 -18.02 10.01 -14.87
CA HIS A 21 -18.69 11.03 -14.07
C HIS A 21 -20.19 11.00 -14.39
N THR A 22 -21.03 11.31 -13.41
CA THR A 22 -22.46 11.52 -13.62
C THR A 22 -22.64 12.77 -14.49
N GLY A 23 -23.32 12.64 -15.64
CA GLY A 23 -23.59 13.79 -16.51
C GLY A 23 -24.51 14.79 -15.83
N VAL A 24 -24.22 16.09 -15.98
CA VAL A 24 -24.81 17.19 -15.18
C VAL A 24 -26.32 17.43 -15.47
N ALA A 25 -26.87 16.91 -16.57
CA ALA A 25 -28.27 17.18 -16.94
C ALA A 25 -29.02 16.05 -17.67
N GLY A 26 -28.59 14.79 -17.58
CA GLY A 26 -29.28 13.70 -18.31
C GLY A 26 -28.77 12.27 -18.14
N GLY A 27 -27.82 12.04 -17.23
CA GLY A 27 -27.53 10.71 -16.67
C GLY A 27 -26.96 9.62 -17.58
N GLN A 28 -26.93 9.76 -18.92
CA GLN A 28 -26.43 8.68 -19.78
C GLN A 28 -25.46 9.17 -20.87
N TRP A 29 -24.29 8.55 -20.89
CA TRP A 29 -23.23 8.79 -21.87
C TRP A 29 -23.51 8.02 -23.17
N LYS A 30 -23.39 8.69 -24.31
CA LYS A 30 -23.55 8.08 -25.65
C LYS A 30 -22.41 7.12 -26.04
N LYS A 31 -21.23 7.23 -25.39
CA LYS A 31 -20.05 6.36 -25.60
C LYS A 31 -19.33 6.07 -24.28
N ARG A 32 -18.72 4.89 -24.19
CA ARG A 32 -17.93 4.45 -23.03
C ARG A 32 -16.65 5.27 -22.88
N ALA A 33 -16.24 5.57 -21.64
CA ALA A 33 -14.95 6.17 -21.35
C ALA A 33 -13.81 5.28 -21.87
N GLN A 34 -12.75 5.91 -22.37
CA GLN A 34 -11.58 5.18 -22.86
C GLN A 34 -10.88 4.47 -21.70
N THR A 35 -10.49 3.22 -21.95
CA THR A 35 -9.75 2.42 -20.98
C THR A 35 -8.26 2.62 -21.21
N THR A 36 -7.57 3.21 -20.25
CA THR A 36 -6.13 3.45 -20.31
C THR A 36 -5.39 2.51 -19.36
N TRP A 37 -4.15 2.16 -19.72
CA TRP A 37 -3.28 1.38 -18.85
C TRP A 37 -2.55 2.28 -17.87
N ARG A 38 -2.49 1.85 -16.61
CA ARG A 38 -1.83 2.56 -15.51
C ARG A 38 -0.96 1.59 -14.71
N SER A 39 0.22 2.04 -14.32
CA SER A 39 1.02 1.38 -13.28
C SER A 39 0.55 1.81 -11.89
N PHE A 40 0.15 0.86 -11.06
CA PHE A 40 -0.17 1.05 -9.66
C PHE A 40 1.05 0.69 -8.81
N LYS A 41 1.65 1.70 -8.18
CA LYS A 41 2.83 1.54 -7.32
C LYS A 41 2.39 1.25 -5.88
N PRO A 42 3.06 0.32 -5.17
CA PRO A 42 2.85 0.15 -3.74
C PRO A 42 3.29 1.41 -2.97
N ASN A 43 2.56 1.76 -1.91
CA ASN A 43 2.93 2.88 -1.04
C ASN A 43 4.04 2.45 -0.06
N LEU A 44 5.29 2.67 -0.46
CA LEU A 44 6.49 2.24 0.26
C LEU A 44 7.16 3.43 0.96
N HIS A 45 7.66 3.19 2.17
CA HIS A 45 8.38 4.17 2.97
C HIS A 45 9.57 3.54 3.68
N TRP A 46 10.59 4.36 3.94
CA TRP A 46 11.71 3.99 4.79
C TRP A 46 11.31 4.04 6.26
N VAL A 47 11.41 2.92 6.97
CA VAL A 47 11.10 2.83 8.39
C VAL A 47 12.11 1.93 9.10
N THR A 48 12.46 2.28 10.33
CA THR A 48 13.24 1.41 11.22
C THR A 48 12.29 0.45 11.93
N LEU A 49 12.42 -0.85 11.66
CA LEU A 49 11.61 -1.89 12.27
C LEU A 49 12.52 -3.06 12.72
N PRO A 50 12.11 -3.83 13.73
CA PRO A 50 12.81 -5.07 14.07
C PRO A 50 12.57 -6.07 12.94
N PHE A 51 13.64 -6.40 12.20
CA PHE A 51 13.66 -7.44 11.19
C PHE A 51 14.64 -8.51 11.69
N ASP A 52 14.17 -9.74 11.85
CA ASP A 52 14.93 -10.86 12.41
C ASP A 52 15.60 -10.57 13.78
N GLY A 53 14.93 -9.77 14.63
CA GLY A 53 15.41 -9.41 15.96
C GLY A 53 16.38 -8.23 16.02
N VAL A 54 16.78 -7.68 14.87
CA VAL A 54 17.65 -6.49 14.79
C VAL A 54 16.85 -5.29 14.28
N LEU A 55 17.01 -4.13 14.92
CA LEU A 55 16.43 -2.88 14.42
C LEU A 55 17.17 -2.45 13.15
N THR A 56 16.53 -2.63 12.01
CA THR A 56 17.09 -2.30 10.69
C THR A 56 16.20 -1.32 9.95
N ARG A 57 16.83 -0.50 9.10
CA ARG A 57 16.11 0.43 8.23
C ARG A 57 15.73 -0.29 6.94
N ILE A 58 14.42 -0.54 6.79
CA ILE A 58 13.87 -1.31 5.68
C ILE A 58 12.89 -0.50 4.85
N HIS A 59 12.71 -0.90 3.59
CA HIS A 59 11.71 -0.32 2.70
C HIS A 59 10.40 -1.13 2.78
N ALA A 60 9.42 -0.60 3.54
CA ALA A 60 8.20 -1.31 3.87
C ALA A 60 6.95 -0.58 3.38
N CYS A 61 5.89 -1.34 3.05
CA CYS A 61 4.61 -0.74 2.69
C CYS A 61 3.80 -0.33 3.92
N THR A 62 2.92 0.67 3.79
CA THR A 62 2.10 1.18 4.89
C THR A 62 1.30 0.11 5.63
N SER A 63 0.79 -0.92 4.93
CA SER A 63 0.08 -2.03 5.57
C SER A 63 0.97 -2.87 6.49
N CYS A 64 2.23 -3.08 6.10
CA CYS A 64 3.19 -3.82 6.91
C CYS A 64 3.66 -2.99 8.11
N ILE A 65 3.93 -1.70 7.90
CA ILE A 65 4.30 -0.78 8.99
C ILE A 65 3.20 -0.74 10.04
N LYS A 66 1.92 -0.67 9.63
CA LYS A 66 0.78 -0.70 10.54
C LYS A 66 0.72 -2.00 11.35
N ARG A 67 0.87 -3.17 10.68
CA ARG A 67 0.83 -4.48 11.34
C ARG A 67 1.96 -4.65 12.35
N VAL A 68 3.19 -4.37 11.96
CA VAL A 68 4.35 -4.49 12.86
C VAL A 68 4.18 -3.59 14.09
N LYS A 69 3.72 -2.33 13.92
CA LYS A 69 3.44 -1.45 15.05
C LYS A 69 2.33 -1.97 15.97
N PHE A 70 1.31 -2.60 15.41
CA PHE A 70 0.24 -3.23 16.18
C PHE A 70 0.77 -4.43 16.98
N ASP A 71 1.49 -5.34 16.33
CA ASP A 71 2.05 -6.54 16.97
C ASP A 71 3.06 -6.19 18.07
N LEU A 72 3.85 -5.13 17.87
CA LEU A 72 4.76 -4.62 18.90
C LEU A 72 3.97 -4.12 20.12
N LYS A 73 2.92 -3.34 19.90
CA LYS A 73 2.05 -2.84 20.98
C LYS A 73 1.40 -3.98 21.77
N GLU A 74 0.85 -4.99 21.08
CA GLU A 74 0.21 -6.17 21.70
C GLU A 74 1.18 -7.05 22.49
N LYS A 75 2.48 -7.06 22.14
CA LYS A 75 3.52 -7.78 22.89
C LYS A 75 4.08 -6.99 24.08
N THR A 76 3.79 -5.70 24.18
CA THR A 76 4.27 -4.85 25.28
C THR A 76 3.47 -4.91 26.61
N PRO A 77 2.27 -5.51 26.76
CA PRO A 77 1.47 -5.34 27.98
C PRO A 77 1.93 -6.19 29.18
N LEU A 78 2.91 -7.08 29.04
CA LEU A 78 3.32 -8.01 30.11
C LEU A 78 4.62 -7.63 30.85
N LEU A 79 5.29 -6.55 30.47
CA LEU A 79 6.57 -6.12 31.08
C LEU A 79 6.47 -4.80 31.87
N ALA A 80 5.26 -4.35 32.17
CA ALA A 80 4.99 -3.16 32.98
C ALA A 80 4.25 -3.51 34.29
N ALA A 81 4.70 -4.58 34.95
CA ALA A 81 4.30 -4.95 36.31
C ALA A 81 5.53 -4.89 37.24
#